data_AF-A0A3M6TIM6-F1
#
_entry.id   AF-A0A3M6TIM6-F1
#
_cell.length_a   1.000
_cell.length_b   1.000
_cell.length_c   1.000
_cell.angle_alpha   90.00
_cell.angle_beta   90.00
_cell.angle_gamma   90.00
#
_symmetry.space_group_name_H-M   'P 1'
#
loop_
_entity.id
_entity.type
_entity.pdbx_description
1 polymer ?
#
loop_
_entity_poly.entity_id
_entity_poly.type
_entity_poly.pdbx_seq_one_letter_code
_entity_poly.pdbx_strand_id
1 'polypeptide(L)'
;MTDILCRWLNEDVKLSRIIDPINIAKEFSTGFLLGELLNKHGLQEDFSFFSQNITSDSKLHNFTRLEPTLKLLEVPFDTNVAQAIMSENHSAITRLMYQLFIALGKKSKMGLTGVAMETMRPSGPVKLESIESGLYKEVSTISHKNHVQYKFNSGIESWSIALHNY
;
A
#
# COMPACT_ATOMS: atom_id res chain seq x y z
N MET A 1 -19.09 -0.80 -5.11
CA MET A 1 -17.69 -1.06 -4.66
C MET A 1 -16.94 0.27 -4.56
N THR A 2 -17.01 1.09 -5.61
CA THR A 2 -16.51 2.48 -5.65
C THR A 2 -17.12 3.37 -4.55
N ASP A 3 -18.31 3.07 -4.05
CA ASP A 3 -19.01 3.82 -3.01
C ASP A 3 -18.22 3.98 -1.71
N ILE A 4 -17.53 2.91 -1.27
CA ILE A 4 -16.70 2.94 -0.06
C ILE A 4 -15.50 3.88 -0.26
N LEU A 5 -14.91 3.88 -1.46
CA LEU A 5 -13.81 4.77 -1.81
C LEU A 5 -14.28 6.21 -1.89
N CYS A 6 -15.40 6.49 -2.57
CA CYS A 6 -15.97 7.83 -2.65
C CYS A 6 -16.31 8.38 -1.27
N ARG A 7 -16.94 7.58 -0.40
CA ARG A 7 -17.20 7.97 0.98
C ARG A 7 -15.90 8.31 1.72
N TRP A 8 -14.90 7.43 1.64
CA TRP A 8 -13.61 7.67 2.27
C TRP A 8 -12.93 8.96 1.78
N LEU A 9 -12.90 9.19 0.47
CA LEU A 9 -12.29 10.38 -0.13
C LEU A 9 -13.02 11.67 0.27
N ASN A 10 -14.35 11.63 0.33
CA ASN A 10 -15.18 12.81 0.59
C ASN A 10 -15.36 13.11 2.08
N GLU A 11 -15.55 12.09 2.92
CA GLU A 11 -15.91 12.25 4.34
C GLU A 11 -14.71 12.16 5.27
N ASP A 12 -13.85 11.15 5.10
CA ASP A 12 -12.68 10.94 5.96
C ASP A 12 -11.51 11.84 5.54
N VAL A 13 -11.12 11.79 4.26
CA VAL A 13 -9.98 12.57 3.72
C VAL A 13 -10.38 14.02 3.47
N LYS A 14 -11.62 14.26 3.03
CA LYS A 14 -12.17 15.59 2.69
C LYS A 14 -11.33 16.30 1.63
N LEU A 15 -11.19 15.68 0.46
CA LEU A 15 -10.52 16.30 -0.69
C LEU A 15 -11.16 17.63 -1.08
N SER A 16 -10.40 18.47 -1.79
CA SER A 16 -10.85 19.75 -2.33
C SER A 16 -12.00 19.64 -3.33
N ARG A 17 -12.24 18.44 -3.87
CA ARG A 17 -13.33 18.14 -4.81
C ARG A 17 -14.16 16.97 -4.30
N ILE A 18 -15.46 17.04 -4.56
CA ILE A 18 -16.39 15.94 -4.31
C ILE A 18 -16.17 14.89 -5.40
N ILE A 19 -15.92 13.65 -4.99
CA ILE A 19 -15.63 12.55 -5.88
C ILE A 19 -16.85 11.66 -6.03
N ASP A 20 -17.35 11.60 -7.26
CA ASP A 20 -18.41 10.68 -7.66
C ASP A 20 -17.85 9.43 -8.34
N PRO A 21 -18.50 8.25 -8.20
CA PRO A 21 -18.06 7.03 -8.85
C PRO A 21 -17.93 7.14 -10.36
N ILE A 22 -18.78 7.95 -11.00
CA ILE A 22 -18.81 8.13 -12.46
C ILE A 22 -17.59 8.90 -12.95
N ASN A 23 -17.16 9.91 -12.19
CA ASN A 23 -16.14 10.87 -12.63
C ASN A 23 -14.76 10.65 -12.01
N ILE A 24 -14.61 9.64 -11.14
CA ILE A 24 -13.35 9.37 -10.42
C ILE A 24 -12.13 9.28 -11.35
N ALA A 25 -12.26 8.69 -12.54
CA ALA A 25 -11.15 8.59 -13.49
C ALA A 25 -10.72 9.95 -14.03
N LYS A 26 -11.68 10.81 -14.36
CA LYS A 26 -11.45 12.15 -14.85
C LYS A 26 -10.82 13.04 -13.77
N GLU A 27 -11.40 13.04 -12.58
CA GLU A 27 -10.94 13.88 -11.46
C GLU A 27 -9.50 13.58 -11.03
N PHE A 28 -9.09 12.31 -11.09
CA PHE A 28 -7.75 11.87 -10.71
C PHE A 28 -6.73 11.85 -11.86
N SER A 29 -7.16 12.08 -13.10
CA SER A 29 -6.31 11.98 -14.30
C SER A 29 -5.14 12.96 -14.32
N THR A 30 -5.23 14.06 -13.58
CA THR A 30 -4.14 15.04 -13.48
C THR A 30 -3.07 14.63 -12.47
N GLY A 31 -3.35 13.68 -11.58
CA GLY A 31 -2.49 13.34 -10.44
C GLY A 31 -2.55 14.36 -9.30
N PHE A 32 -3.23 15.50 -9.46
CA PHE A 32 -3.34 16.53 -8.42
C PHE A 32 -4.05 16.01 -7.16
N LEU A 33 -5.20 15.35 -7.33
CA LEU A 33 -5.96 14.79 -6.19
C LEU A 33 -5.25 13.62 -5.52
N LEU A 34 -4.39 12.89 -6.24
CA LEU A 34 -3.48 11.90 -5.63
C LEU A 34 -2.46 12.59 -4.73
N GLY A 35 -1.88 13.69 -5.21
CA GLY A 35 -0.96 14.52 -4.42
C GLY A 35 -1.65 15.08 -3.18
N GLU A 36 -2.88 15.58 -3.32
CA GLU A 36 -3.66 16.11 -2.20
C GLU A 36 -3.95 15.02 -1.16
N LEU A 37 -4.38 13.84 -1.62
CA LEU A 37 -4.62 12.68 -0.77
C LEU A 37 -3.37 12.34 0.05
N LEU A 38 -2.21 12.19 -0.60
CA LEU A 38 -0.95 11.87 0.08
C LEU A 38 -0.50 13.00 1.02
N ASN A 39 -0.66 14.26 0.62
CA ASN A 39 -0.35 15.42 1.45
C ASN A 39 -1.19 15.47 2.73
N LYS A 40 -2.49 15.17 2.66
CA LYS A 40 -3.37 15.08 3.83
C LYS A 40 -2.98 13.98 4.81
N HIS A 41 -2.28 12.96 4.33
CA HIS A 41 -1.67 11.92 5.17
C HIS A 41 -0.22 12.23 5.59
N GLY A 42 0.31 13.43 5.28
CA GLY A 42 1.67 13.85 5.62
C GLY A 42 2.75 13.15 4.79
N LEU A 43 2.40 12.66 3.59
CA LEU A 43 3.30 11.85 2.75
C LEU A 43 3.77 12.58 1.48
N GLN A 44 3.32 13.81 1.25
CA GLN A 44 3.69 14.59 0.06
C GLN A 44 3.94 16.06 0.44
N GLU A 45 5.11 16.33 1.03
CA GLU A 45 5.49 17.67 1.51
C GLU A 45 5.66 18.70 0.37
N ASP A 46 6.01 18.24 -0.82
CA ASP A 46 6.20 19.04 -2.03
C ASP A 46 4.89 19.27 -2.81
N PHE A 47 3.73 19.10 -2.17
CA PHE A 47 2.41 19.28 -2.81
C PHE A 47 2.21 20.67 -3.42
N SER A 48 2.90 21.70 -2.92
CA SER A 48 2.88 23.06 -3.48
C SER A 48 3.36 23.15 -4.93
N PHE A 49 4.10 22.15 -5.42
CA PHE A 49 4.55 22.08 -6.82
C PHE A 49 3.56 21.36 -7.74
N PHE A 50 2.47 20.82 -7.22
CA PHE A 50 1.46 20.13 -8.03
C PHE A 50 0.60 21.12 -8.81
N SER A 51 0.31 20.78 -10.06
CA SER A 51 -0.52 21.59 -10.95
C SER A 51 -1.86 20.93 -11.21
N GLN A 52 -2.95 21.71 -11.23
CA GLN A 52 -4.27 21.23 -11.66
C GLN A 52 -4.44 21.25 -13.19
N ASN A 53 -3.43 21.72 -13.94
CA ASN A 53 -3.50 21.83 -15.39
C ASN A 53 -3.62 20.43 -16.05
N ILE A 54 -4.40 20.37 -17.13
CA ILE A 54 -4.73 19.13 -17.84
C ILE A 54 -3.71 18.76 -18.92
N THR A 55 -2.69 19.60 -19.14
CA THR A 55 -1.63 19.33 -20.13
C THR A 55 -0.81 18.11 -19.77
N SER A 56 -0.38 17.35 -20.78
CA SER A 56 0.42 16.12 -20.59
C SER A 56 1.67 16.34 -19.74
N ASP A 57 2.35 17.48 -19.92
CA ASP A 57 3.54 17.82 -19.12
C ASP A 57 3.21 18.04 -17.64
N SER A 58 2.08 18.69 -17.34
CA SER A 58 1.63 18.89 -15.95
C SER A 58 1.23 17.57 -15.30
N LYS A 59 0.54 16.71 -16.05
CA LYS A 59 0.21 15.35 -15.59
C LYS A 59 1.50 14.58 -15.29
N LEU A 60 2.42 14.50 -16.26
CA LEU A 60 3.69 13.80 -16.11
C LEU A 60 4.47 14.31 -14.89
N HIS A 61 4.57 15.63 -14.73
CA HIS A 61 5.20 16.25 -13.58
C HIS A 61 4.61 15.78 -12.24
N ASN A 62 3.29 15.81 -12.11
CA ASN A 62 2.61 15.35 -10.91
C ASN A 62 2.88 13.86 -10.65
N PHE A 63 2.75 13.00 -11.67
CA PHE A 63 2.94 11.55 -11.51
C PHE A 63 4.38 11.14 -11.19
N THR A 64 5.39 11.85 -11.72
CA THR A 64 6.80 11.65 -11.33
C THR A 64 7.02 11.97 -9.86
N ARG A 65 6.33 12.98 -9.30
CA ARG A 65 6.43 13.31 -7.86
C ARG A 65 5.72 12.31 -6.95
N LEU A 66 4.69 11.64 -7.46
CA LEU A 66 3.95 10.62 -6.70
C LEU A 66 4.72 9.30 -6.57
N GLU A 67 5.57 8.96 -7.56
CA GLU A 67 6.25 7.67 -7.64
C GLU A 67 7.04 7.30 -6.36
N PRO A 68 7.90 8.17 -5.79
CA PRO A 68 8.68 7.82 -4.60
C PRO A 68 7.79 7.49 -3.39
N THR A 69 6.70 8.25 -3.22
CA THR A 69 5.76 8.06 -2.11
C THR A 69 4.96 6.77 -2.28
N LEU A 70 4.51 6.46 -3.50
CA LEU A 70 3.79 5.22 -3.79
C LEU A 70 4.69 3.99 -3.59
N LYS A 71 5.96 4.08 -3.99
CA LYS A 71 6.96 3.05 -3.75
C LYS A 71 7.22 2.83 -2.26
N LEU A 72 7.30 3.90 -1.47
CA LEU A 72 7.43 3.83 -0.01
C LEU A 72 6.21 3.19 0.67
N LEU A 73 5.03 3.34 0.09
CA LEU A 73 3.80 2.67 0.54
C LEU A 73 3.69 1.22 0.07
N GLU A 74 4.70 0.70 -0.64
CA GLU A 74 4.70 -0.61 -1.27
C GLU A 74 3.51 -0.81 -2.22
N VAL A 75 3.01 0.29 -2.81
CA VAL A 75 1.94 0.27 -3.80
C VAL A 75 2.57 0.12 -5.18
N PRO A 76 2.26 -0.95 -5.94
CA PRO A 76 2.80 -1.14 -7.28
C PRO A 76 2.39 0.02 -8.20
N PHE A 77 3.38 0.79 -8.65
CA PHE A 77 3.19 1.94 -9.51
C PHE A 77 4.35 2.05 -10.49
N ASP A 78 4.03 2.03 -11.78
CA ASP A 78 4.99 2.15 -12.87
C ASP A 78 4.46 3.11 -13.95
N THR A 79 5.27 3.32 -14.99
CA THR A 79 4.92 4.20 -16.11
C THR A 79 3.63 3.78 -16.81
N ASN A 80 3.32 2.48 -16.92
CA ASN A 80 2.10 2.01 -17.57
C ASN A 80 0.86 2.36 -16.74
N VAL A 81 0.95 2.20 -15.42
CA VAL A 81 -0.13 2.61 -14.49
C VAL A 81 -0.34 4.12 -14.58
N ALA A 82 0.74 4.91 -14.56
CA ALA A 82 0.66 6.36 -14.70
C ALA A 82 -0.04 6.77 -16.01
N GLN A 83 0.39 6.22 -17.15
CA GLN A 83 -0.20 6.51 -18.46
C GLN A 83 -1.68 6.11 -18.54
N ALA A 84 -2.04 4.95 -17.97
CA ALA A 84 -3.43 4.51 -17.93
C ALA A 84 -4.31 5.51 -17.15
N ILE A 85 -3.84 6.00 -16.00
CA ILE A 85 -4.59 6.98 -15.20
C ILE A 85 -4.65 8.34 -15.91
N MET A 86 -3.55 8.79 -16.52
CA MET A 86 -3.53 10.03 -17.31
C MET A 86 -4.56 10.02 -18.45
N SER A 87 -4.85 8.83 -18.98
CA SER A 87 -5.83 8.56 -20.05
C SER A 87 -7.22 8.22 -19.51
N GLU A 88 -7.51 8.56 -18.24
CA GLU A 88 -8.82 8.37 -17.59
C GLU A 88 -9.27 6.90 -17.54
N ASN A 89 -8.34 5.96 -17.48
CA ASN A 89 -8.69 4.54 -17.33
C ASN A 89 -9.30 4.28 -15.95
N HIS A 90 -10.60 4.04 -15.94
CA HIS A 90 -11.38 3.81 -14.72
C HIS A 90 -10.88 2.61 -13.88
N SER A 91 -10.51 1.51 -14.54
CA SER A 91 -10.01 0.32 -13.86
C SER A 91 -8.65 0.57 -13.19
N ALA A 92 -7.76 1.31 -13.85
CA ALA A 92 -6.43 1.63 -13.34
C ALA A 92 -6.52 2.50 -12.07
N ILE A 93 -7.31 3.59 -12.10
CA ILE A 93 -7.45 4.47 -10.93
C ILE A 93 -8.15 3.76 -9.77
N THR A 94 -9.18 2.96 -10.05
CA THR A 94 -9.94 2.28 -9.01
C THR A 94 -9.05 1.25 -8.31
N ARG A 95 -8.25 0.49 -9.08
CA ARG A 95 -7.27 -0.43 -8.53
C ARG A 95 -6.23 0.29 -7.67
N LEU A 96 -5.67 1.40 -8.16
CA LEU A 96 -4.71 2.20 -7.40
C LEU A 96 -5.32 2.73 -6.09
N MET A 97 -6.55 3.24 -6.14
CA MET A 97 -7.27 3.73 -4.95
C MET A 97 -7.50 2.64 -3.91
N TYR A 98 -7.86 1.43 -4.31
CA TYR A 98 -7.98 0.32 -3.36
C TYR A 98 -6.65 -0.01 -2.69
N GLN A 99 -5.55 -0.03 -3.44
CA GLN A 99 -4.24 -0.27 -2.85
C GLN A 99 -3.84 0.83 -1.87
N LEU A 100 -4.10 2.09 -2.22
CA LEU A 100 -3.85 3.23 -1.33
C LEU A 100 -4.74 3.19 -0.08
N PHE A 101 -6.02 2.89 -0.21
CA PHE A 101 -6.94 2.74 0.93
C PHE A 101 -6.41 1.71 1.93
N ILE A 102 -5.93 0.56 1.45
CA ILE A 102 -5.35 -0.49 2.30
C ILE A 102 -4.01 -0.04 2.91
N ALA A 103 -3.11 0.51 2.10
CA ALA A 103 -1.78 0.93 2.55
C ALA A 103 -1.85 2.04 3.61
N LEU A 104 -2.71 3.04 3.39
CA LEU A 104 -2.94 4.14 4.33
C LEU A 104 -3.71 3.68 5.57
N GLY A 105 -4.69 2.77 5.42
CA GLY A 105 -5.42 2.18 6.54
C GLY A 105 -4.53 1.35 7.48
N LYS A 106 -3.55 0.61 6.94
CA LYS A 106 -2.54 -0.11 7.73
C LYS A 106 -1.65 0.84 8.52
N LYS A 107 -1.26 1.98 7.93
CA LYS A 107 -0.47 3.01 8.63
C LYS A 107 -1.23 3.67 9.78
N SER A 108 -2.53 3.94 9.62
CA SER A 108 -3.38 4.47 10.70
C SER A 108 -3.45 3.51 11.90
N LYS A 109 -3.56 2.19 11.65
CA LYS A 109 -3.55 1.16 12.71
C LYS A 109 -2.19 0.95 13.38
N MET A 110 -1.09 1.40 12.76
CA MET A 110 0.26 1.35 13.35
C MET A 110 0.61 2.61 14.17
N GLY A 111 -0.34 3.50 14.44
CA GLY A 111 -0.23 4.45 15.55
C GLY A 111 0.27 5.86 15.22
N LEU A 112 -0.23 6.50 14.14
CA LEU A 112 0.00 7.92 13.91
C LEU A 112 -1.25 8.62 13.34
N THR A 113 -2.07 9.18 14.22
CA THR A 113 -2.71 10.51 14.09
C THR A 113 -3.49 10.84 15.38
N GLY A 114 -2.97 11.81 16.12
CA GLY A 114 -3.19 12.05 17.55
C GLY A 114 -4.51 12.69 17.98
N VAL A 115 -5.66 12.27 17.43
CA VAL A 115 -7.00 12.71 17.89
C VAL A 115 -8.02 11.56 18.02
N ALA A 116 -7.79 10.39 17.42
CA ALA A 116 -8.81 9.33 17.34
C ALA A 116 -8.96 8.41 18.58
N MET A 117 -8.17 8.59 19.64
CA MET A 117 -8.32 7.79 20.87
C MET A 117 -9.47 8.24 21.77
N GLU A 118 -9.95 9.49 21.68
CA GLU A 118 -10.99 10.01 22.59
C GLU A 118 -12.39 9.41 22.31
N THR A 119 -12.63 8.95 21.07
CA THR A 119 -13.93 8.37 20.67
C THR A 119 -13.98 6.84 20.74
N MET A 120 -12.87 6.17 21.04
CA MET A 120 -12.86 4.73 21.37
C MET A 120 -12.94 4.51 22.89
N ARG A 121 -13.82 5.28 23.55
CA ARG A 121 -14.32 4.91 24.88
C ARG A 121 -15.10 3.60 24.74
N PRO A 122 -14.77 2.51 25.46
CA PRO A 122 -15.54 1.28 25.39
C PRO A 122 -16.97 1.58 25.86
N SER A 123 -17.93 1.47 24.95
CA SER A 123 -19.34 1.49 25.32
C SER A 123 -19.73 0.09 25.80
N GLY A 124 -19.52 -0.18 27.08
CA GLY A 124 -20.10 -1.33 27.79
C GLY A 124 -19.15 -1.99 28.79
N PRO A 125 -19.58 -2.24 30.04
CA PRO A 125 -18.82 -3.07 30.96
C PRO A 125 -19.01 -4.53 30.56
N VAL A 126 -18.04 -5.12 29.86
CA VAL A 126 -17.98 -6.58 29.77
C VAL A 126 -17.34 -7.06 31.07
N LYS A 127 -18.19 -7.49 32.00
CA LYS A 127 -17.80 -8.26 33.18
C LYS A 127 -17.24 -9.60 32.68
N LEU A 128 -15.92 -9.69 32.51
CA LEU A 128 -15.23 -10.97 32.39
C LEU A 128 -14.62 -11.30 33.74
N GLU A 129 -15.28 -12.21 34.43
CA GLU A 129 -14.81 -12.80 35.67
C GLU A 129 -13.52 -13.60 35.45
N SER A 130 -12.70 -13.58 36.49
CA SER A 130 -11.38 -14.15 36.62
C SER A 130 -11.29 -15.60 36.14
N ILE A 131 -10.43 -15.85 35.16
CA ILE A 131 -9.77 -17.14 35.03
C ILE A 131 -8.28 -16.87 35.17
N GLU A 132 -7.86 -17.07 36.41
CA GLU A 132 -6.51 -17.05 36.92
C GLU A 132 -5.71 -18.24 36.37
N SER A 133 -4.42 -17.99 36.15
CA SER A 133 -3.31 -18.95 36.17
C SER A 133 -3.18 -19.99 35.05
N GLY A 134 -2.01 -19.98 34.40
CA GLY A 134 -1.42 -21.20 33.86
C GLY A 134 -0.48 -21.03 32.67
N LEU A 135 0.79 -20.69 32.95
CA LEU A 135 2.00 -21.14 32.20
C LEU A 135 2.13 -20.59 30.76
N TYR A 136 3.18 -19.84 30.43
CA TYR A 136 4.49 -20.43 30.19
C TYR A 136 5.63 -19.43 30.46
N LYS A 137 6.61 -19.94 31.19
CA LYS A 137 7.89 -19.30 31.51
C LYS A 137 8.80 -19.24 30.29
N GLU A 138 9.45 -18.09 30.17
CA GLU A 138 10.78 -17.84 29.64
C GLU A 138 11.78 -18.98 29.94
N VAL A 139 12.48 -19.49 28.92
CA VAL A 139 13.88 -19.96 29.05
C VAL A 139 14.63 -19.70 27.75
N SER A 140 15.68 -18.90 27.89
CA SER A 140 16.71 -18.56 26.93
C SER A 140 17.83 -19.63 26.91
N THR A 141 18.16 -20.11 25.72
CA THR A 141 19.51 -20.40 25.19
C THR A 141 20.27 -21.71 25.54
N ILE A 142 20.99 -22.18 24.49
CA ILE A 142 22.25 -22.99 24.40
C ILE A 142 22.02 -24.45 23.92
N SER A 143 22.08 -24.77 22.62
CA SER A 143 23.24 -24.91 21.67
C SER A 143 23.90 -26.31 21.67
N HIS A 144 24.03 -26.96 20.50
CA HIS A 144 25.33 -27.35 19.91
C HIS A 144 25.24 -28.10 18.54
N LYS A 145 25.76 -27.42 17.51
CA LYS A 145 26.64 -27.86 16.38
C LYS A 145 26.30 -29.09 15.51
N ASN A 146 26.23 -28.85 14.19
CA ASN A 146 27.20 -29.39 13.21
C ASN A 146 27.24 -28.56 11.91
N HIS A 147 28.39 -28.59 11.24
CA HIS A 147 29.00 -27.51 10.45
C HIS A 147 29.23 -27.94 8.97
N VAL A 148 28.76 -27.12 8.02
CA VAL A 148 29.38 -26.71 6.72
C VAL A 148 29.70 -27.77 5.62
N GLN A 149 29.61 -27.29 4.35
CA GLN A 149 30.01 -27.87 3.04
C GLN A 149 28.84 -28.61 2.33
N TYR A 150 28.41 -28.31 1.10
CA TYR A 150 29.18 -28.20 -0.14
C TYR A 150 28.50 -27.30 -1.18
N LYS A 151 29.25 -26.32 -1.70
CA LYS A 151 29.21 -25.98 -3.13
C LYS A 151 29.82 -27.16 -3.90
N PHE A 152 29.01 -28.00 -4.56
CA PHE A 152 29.48 -28.87 -5.66
C PHE A 152 28.27 -29.54 -6.33
N ASN A 153 27.70 -28.92 -7.36
CA ASN A 153 26.89 -29.68 -8.32
C ASN A 153 27.31 -29.38 -9.77
N SER A 154 28.60 -29.08 -9.94
CA SER A 154 29.31 -29.05 -11.22
C SER A 154 30.27 -30.24 -11.25
N GLY A 155 30.05 -31.18 -12.18
CA GLY A 155 30.82 -32.40 -12.36
C GLY A 155 30.25 -33.52 -11.48
N ILE A 156 29.74 -34.63 -12.00
CA ILE A 156 30.35 -35.52 -12.97
C ILE A 156 29.16 -36.26 -13.64
N GLU A 157 28.86 -36.08 -14.92
CA GLU A 157 29.53 -36.82 -16.00
C GLU A 157 29.81 -38.29 -15.64
N SER A 158 28.80 -39.06 -15.23
CA SER A 158 28.96 -40.53 -15.17
C SER A 158 27.69 -41.34 -15.37
N TRP A 159 26.80 -40.91 -16.26
CA TRP A 159 25.87 -41.81 -16.95
C TRP A 159 25.68 -41.38 -18.41
N SER A 160 26.79 -41.18 -19.12
CA SER A 160 26.82 -41.73 -20.48
C SER A 160 26.93 -43.24 -20.30
N ILE A 161 26.23 -44.02 -21.12
CA ILE A 161 26.17 -45.49 -21.09
C ILE A 161 25.04 -46.05 -20.21
N ALA A 162 23.79 -45.82 -20.61
CA ALA A 162 22.75 -46.86 -20.49
C ALA A 162 21.59 -46.57 -21.46
N LEU A 163 21.77 -47.04 -22.69
CA LEU A 163 20.74 -47.69 -23.51
C LEU A 163 19.69 -46.76 -24.15
N HIS A 164 19.81 -46.55 -25.45
CA HIS A 164 19.10 -47.40 -26.43
C HIS A 164 17.65 -47.61 -26.01
N ASN A 165 16.74 -46.85 -26.62
CA ASN A 165 15.58 -47.41 -27.32
C ASN A 165 14.62 -46.29 -27.76
N TYR A 166 14.53 -46.15 -29.09
CA TYR A 166 13.53 -45.46 -29.92
C TYR A 166 13.58 -43.93 -30.01
#